data_AF-A0A558J174-F1
#
_entry.id   AF-A0A558J174-F1
#
_cell.length_a   1.000
_cell.length_b   1.000
_cell.length_c   1.000
_cell.angle_alpha   90.00
_cell.angle_beta   90.00
_cell.angle_gamma   90.00
#
_symmetry.space_group_name_H-M   'P 1'
#
loop_
_entity.id
_entity.type
_entity.pdbx_description
1 polymer ?
#
loop_
_entity_poly.entity_id
_entity_poly.type
_entity_poly.pdbx_seq_one_letter_code
_entity_poly.pdbx_strand_id
1 'polypeptide(L)'
;MYFDEIQLLRWMKGDKLAVEYIEIICDIAHKWDDLIDKDKALNDEEINKLFFDVLIKLPRNTFYRKNFEHLNSVLMNAISNWQIATQMEREGGDYEKSIAFILRSSYVDLITQAALLCGGNQWASKVGSEARAITHSETYEGYLKNLDLEKNARTSQK
;
A
#
# COMPACT_ATOMS: atom_id res chain seq x y z
N MET A 1 0.55 -10.23 -7.89
CA MET A 1 -0.55 -9.25 -7.76
C MET A 1 -1.18 -9.47 -6.40
N TYR A 2 -1.25 -8.44 -5.54
CA TYR A 2 -1.61 -8.61 -4.11
C TYR A 2 -3.11 -8.89 -3.91
N PHE A 3 -3.92 -8.49 -4.88
CA PHE A 3 -5.34 -8.78 -4.95
C PHE A 3 -5.64 -9.52 -6.25
N ASP A 4 -6.66 -10.37 -6.23
CA ASP A 4 -7.16 -11.07 -7.41
C ASP A 4 -7.80 -10.07 -8.41
N GLU A 5 -7.58 -10.28 -9.72
CA GLU A 5 -8.05 -9.36 -10.77
C GLU A 5 -9.59 -9.28 -10.81
N ILE A 6 -10.28 -10.42 -10.67
CA ILE A 6 -11.75 -10.47 -10.65
C ILE A 6 -12.27 -9.68 -9.45
N GLN A 7 -11.59 -9.82 -8.31
CA GLN A 7 -11.89 -9.08 -7.11
C GLN A 7 -11.68 -7.56 -7.27
N LEU A 8 -10.57 -7.12 -7.86
CA LEU A 8 -10.34 -5.69 -8.13
C LEU A 8 -11.39 -5.12 -9.09
N LEU A 9 -11.72 -5.84 -10.17
CA LEU A 9 -12.77 -5.42 -11.11
C LEU A 9 -14.12 -5.29 -10.41
N ARG A 10 -14.48 -6.22 -9.51
CA ARG A 10 -15.70 -6.11 -8.69
C ARG A 10 -15.67 -4.83 -7.87
N TRP A 11 -14.60 -4.61 -7.11
CA TRP A 11 -14.44 -3.43 -6.26
C TRP A 11 -14.50 -2.13 -7.04
N MET A 12 -13.94 -2.07 -8.25
CA MET A 12 -13.93 -0.88 -9.10
C MET A 12 -15.14 -0.76 -10.04
N LYS A 13 -16.21 -1.54 -9.79
CA LYS A 13 -17.44 -1.54 -10.63
C LYS A 13 -17.17 -1.77 -12.12
N GLY A 14 -16.14 -2.56 -12.44
CA GLY A 14 -15.72 -2.86 -13.81
C GLY A 14 -14.83 -1.80 -14.47
N ASP A 15 -14.46 -0.72 -13.77
CA ASP A 15 -13.54 0.29 -14.28
C ASP A 15 -12.10 -0.26 -14.31
N LYS A 16 -11.65 -0.65 -15.50
CA LYS A 16 -10.32 -1.19 -15.74
C LYS A 16 -9.19 -0.18 -15.49
N LEU A 17 -9.46 1.12 -15.68
CA LEU A 17 -8.45 2.16 -15.47
C LEU A 17 -8.24 2.40 -13.97
N ALA A 18 -9.30 2.26 -13.17
CA ALA A 18 -9.20 2.26 -11.71
C ALA A 18 -8.45 1.01 -11.20
N VAL A 19 -8.70 -0.17 -11.78
CA VAL A 19 -7.94 -1.38 -11.45
C VAL A 19 -6.45 -1.19 -11.75
N GLU A 20 -6.11 -0.74 -12.95
CA GLU A 20 -4.72 -0.45 -13.33
C GLU A 20 -4.06 0.54 -12.36
N TYR A 21 -4.78 1.58 -11.94
CA TYR A 21 -4.29 2.52 -10.93
C TYR A 21 -3.95 1.84 -9.59
N ILE A 22 -4.85 0.99 -9.08
CA ILE A 22 -4.63 0.27 -7.82
C ILE A 22 -3.45 -0.70 -7.93
N GLU A 23 -3.32 -1.40 -9.05
CA GLU A 23 -2.19 -2.29 -9.29
C GLU A 23 -0.85 -1.54 -9.27
N ILE A 24 -0.78 -0.42 -10.00
CA ILE A 24 0.41 0.41 -10.06
C ILE A 24 0.78 0.92 -8.65
N ILE A 25 -0.19 1.48 -7.91
CA ILE A 25 0.13 2.11 -6.63
C ILE A 25 0.49 1.10 -5.54
N CYS A 26 -0.13 -0.08 -5.54
CA CYS A 26 0.23 -1.16 -4.62
C CYS A 26 1.61 -1.77 -4.96
N ASP A 27 1.96 -1.93 -6.24
CA ASP A 27 3.31 -2.38 -6.65
C ASP A 27 4.37 -1.35 -6.22
N ILE A 28 4.09 -0.06 -6.39
CA ILE A 28 4.98 1.02 -5.94
C ILE A 28 5.14 1.00 -4.41
N ALA A 29 4.06 0.89 -3.64
CA ALA A 29 4.11 0.90 -2.18
C ALA A 29 4.96 -0.24 -1.63
N HIS A 30 4.74 -1.48 -2.10
CA HIS A 30 5.51 -2.64 -1.61
C HIS A 30 6.98 -2.56 -2.00
N LYS A 31 7.30 -2.13 -3.23
CA LYS A 31 8.71 -2.00 -3.64
C LYS A 31 9.43 -0.87 -2.94
N TRP A 32 8.72 0.21 -2.59
CA TRP A 32 9.28 1.25 -1.75
C TRP A 32 9.58 0.70 -0.34
N ASP A 33 8.67 -0.07 0.24
CA ASP A 33 8.87 -0.76 1.53
C ASP A 33 10.14 -1.66 1.47
N ASP A 34 10.20 -2.59 0.50
CA ASP A 34 11.35 -3.49 0.26
C ASP A 34 12.69 -2.72 0.20
N LEU A 35 12.74 -1.58 -0.51
CA LEU A 35 13.94 -0.76 -0.67
C LEU A 35 14.39 -0.06 0.63
N ILE A 36 13.45 0.33 1.48
CA ILE A 36 13.75 0.96 2.77
C ILE A 36 14.11 -0.08 3.83
N ASP A 37 13.43 -1.22 3.82
CA ASP A 37 13.54 -2.25 4.82
C ASP A 37 14.70 -3.22 4.56
N LYS A 38 15.18 -3.29 3.30
CA LYS A 38 16.37 -4.05 2.89
C LYS A 38 16.32 -5.54 3.25
N ASP A 39 15.12 -6.05 3.44
CA ASP A 39 14.81 -7.44 3.73
C ASP A 39 14.57 -8.24 2.45
N LYS A 40 14.25 -7.56 1.35
CA LYS A 40 14.10 -8.14 0.01
C LYS A 40 14.88 -7.36 -1.05
N ALA A 41 15.75 -8.06 -1.77
CA ALA A 41 16.51 -7.47 -2.86
C ALA A 41 15.63 -7.29 -4.10
N LEU A 42 15.66 -6.09 -4.68
CA LEU A 42 15.13 -5.82 -6.02
C LEU A 42 16.28 -5.85 -7.03
N ASN A 43 16.07 -6.49 -8.19
CA ASN A 43 17.03 -6.42 -9.29
C ASN A 43 16.94 -5.09 -10.05
N ASP A 44 17.92 -4.83 -10.91
CA ASP A 44 18.02 -3.59 -11.68
C ASP A 44 16.78 -3.36 -12.56
N GLU A 45 16.22 -4.42 -13.15
CA GLU A 45 15.01 -4.32 -13.98
C GLU A 45 13.78 -3.90 -13.16
N GLU A 46 13.63 -4.43 -11.94
CA GLU A 46 12.55 -4.07 -11.02
C GLU A 46 12.66 -2.62 -10.56
N ILE A 47 13.87 -2.15 -10.27
CA ILE A 47 14.13 -0.76 -9.89
C ILE A 47 13.83 0.16 -11.07
N ASN A 48 14.33 -0.14 -12.27
CA ASN A 48 14.04 0.65 -13.47
C ASN A 48 12.54 0.71 -13.78
N LYS A 49 11.83 -0.43 -13.65
CA LYS A 49 10.37 -0.49 -13.79
C LYS A 49 9.67 0.37 -12.74
N LEU A 50 10.08 0.30 -11.47
CA LEU A 50 9.50 1.08 -10.39
C LEU A 50 9.57 2.58 -10.71
N PHE A 51 10.74 3.09 -11.09
CA PHE A 51 10.90 4.50 -11.44
C PHE A 51 10.10 4.89 -12.69
N PHE A 52 10.03 4.02 -13.71
CA PHE A 52 9.18 4.28 -14.87
C PHE A 52 7.69 4.33 -14.48
N ASP A 53 7.23 3.44 -13.60
CA ASP A 53 5.84 3.42 -13.16
C ASP A 53 5.49 4.67 -12.34
N VAL A 54 6.36 5.10 -11.42
CA VAL A 54 6.18 6.31 -10.62
C VAL A 54 6.19 7.58 -11.47
N LEU A 55 7.19 7.71 -12.36
CA LEU A 55 7.40 8.96 -13.12
C LEU A 55 6.53 9.07 -14.36
N ILE A 56 6.18 7.94 -14.98
CA ILE A 56 5.53 7.92 -16.30
C ILE A 56 4.15 7.25 -16.25
N LYS A 57 4.01 6.02 -15.76
CA LYS A 57 2.71 5.32 -15.87
C LYS A 57 1.66 5.91 -14.93
N LEU A 58 1.98 6.05 -13.65
CA LEU A 58 1.05 6.56 -12.64
C LEU A 58 0.50 7.95 -13.03
N PRO A 59 1.32 8.95 -13.38
CA PRO A 59 0.82 10.28 -13.77
C PRO A 59 0.06 10.27 -15.11
N ARG A 60 0.19 9.21 -15.93
CA ARG A 60 -0.52 9.06 -17.20
C ARG A 60 -1.80 8.25 -17.10
N ASN A 61 -2.01 7.48 -16.04
CA ASN A 61 -3.24 6.72 -15.84
C ASN A 61 -4.46 7.65 -15.82
N THR A 62 -5.43 7.38 -16.70
CA THR A 62 -6.58 8.27 -16.92
C THR A 62 -7.47 8.41 -15.69
N PHE A 63 -7.68 7.32 -14.93
CA PHE A 63 -8.47 7.35 -13.70
C PHE A 63 -7.81 8.23 -12.63
N TYR A 64 -6.50 8.07 -12.44
CA TYR A 64 -5.74 8.88 -11.50
C TYR A 64 -5.73 10.36 -11.89
N ARG A 65 -5.47 10.67 -13.17
CA ARG A 65 -5.48 12.05 -13.67
C ARG A 65 -6.82 12.75 -13.47
N LYS A 66 -7.92 12.05 -13.75
CA LYS A 66 -9.27 12.59 -13.59
C LYS A 66 -9.61 12.89 -12.12
N ASN A 67 -9.06 12.12 -11.19
CA ASN A 67 -9.35 12.20 -9.76
C ASN A 67 -8.12 12.66 -8.95
N PHE A 68 -7.20 13.39 -9.58
CA PHE A 68 -5.86 13.63 -9.04
C PHE A 68 -5.89 14.33 -7.69
N GLU A 69 -6.65 15.42 -7.57
CA GLU A 69 -6.71 16.21 -6.32
C GLU A 69 -7.17 15.35 -5.12
N HIS A 70 -8.14 14.47 -5.34
CA HIS A 70 -8.65 13.55 -4.33
C HIS A 70 -7.64 12.46 -3.99
N LEU A 71 -7.20 11.69 -4.99
CA LEU A 71 -6.35 10.51 -4.78
C LEU A 71 -4.91 10.88 -4.40
N ASN A 72 -4.38 12.01 -4.89
CA ASN A 72 -3.05 12.48 -4.53
C ASN A 72 -3.00 12.93 -3.06
N SER A 73 -4.06 13.56 -2.56
CA SER A 73 -4.16 13.91 -1.12
C SER A 73 -4.16 12.66 -0.22
N VAL A 74 -4.89 11.61 -0.63
CA VAL A 74 -4.92 10.33 0.10
C VAL A 74 -3.55 9.64 0.04
N LEU A 75 -2.89 9.67 -1.12
CA LEU A 75 -1.54 9.13 -1.31
C LEU A 75 -0.52 9.85 -0.41
N MET A 76 -0.57 11.18 -0.36
CA MET A 76 0.28 12.00 0.51
C MET A 76 0.13 11.60 1.98
N ASN A 77 -1.11 11.40 2.44
CA ASN A 77 -1.38 10.95 3.80
C ASN A 77 -0.90 9.51 4.04
N ALA A 78 -1.10 8.60 3.08
CA ALA A 78 -0.64 7.21 3.19
C ALA A 78 0.89 7.12 3.31
N ILE A 79 1.64 7.91 2.52
CA ILE A 79 3.10 8.00 2.61
C ILE A 79 3.53 8.51 3.98
N SER A 80 2.89 9.59 4.47
CA SER A 80 3.21 10.17 5.78
C SER A 80 2.96 9.16 6.90
N ASN A 81 1.82 8.46 6.87
CA ASN A 81 1.47 7.43 7.86
C ASN A 81 2.43 6.25 7.83
N TRP A 82 2.88 5.82 6.65
CA TRP A 82 3.89 4.77 6.53
C TRP A 82 5.23 5.21 7.15
N GLN A 83 5.71 6.43 6.85
CA GLN A 83 6.94 6.96 7.46
C GLN A 83 6.85 7.05 8.99
N ILE A 84 5.70 7.49 9.51
CA ILE A 84 5.41 7.54 10.95
C ILE A 84 5.43 6.13 11.54
N ALA A 85 4.78 5.16 10.90
CA ALA A 85 4.75 3.76 11.34
C ALA A 85 6.16 3.15 11.37
N THR A 86 6.96 3.37 10.32
CA THR A 86 8.35 2.91 10.26
C THR A 86 9.20 3.49 11.39
N GLN A 87 8.99 4.76 11.76
CA GLN A 87 9.67 5.37 12.91
C GLN A 87 9.23 4.72 14.23
N MET A 88 7.91 4.58 14.43
CA MET A 88 7.32 3.93 15.61
C MET A 88 7.84 2.50 15.81
N GLU A 89 8.01 1.74 14.74
CA GLU A 89 8.57 0.38 14.77
C GLU A 89 10.03 0.33 15.21
N ARG A 90 10.82 1.31 14.78
CA ARG A 90 12.27 1.36 15.00
C ARG A 90 12.61 1.90 16.39
N GLU A 91 11.84 2.86 16.87
CA GLU A 91 12.14 3.64 18.09
C GLU A 91 11.22 3.32 19.26
N GLY A 92 10.00 2.80 18.99
CA GLY A 92 8.96 2.61 19.99
C GLY A 92 8.94 1.23 20.67
N GLY A 93 8.01 1.08 21.61
CA GLY A 93 7.71 -0.17 22.31
C GLY A 93 6.46 -0.86 21.77
N ASP A 94 5.91 -1.79 22.56
CA ASP A 94 4.77 -2.61 22.13
C ASP A 94 3.51 -1.78 21.86
N TYR A 95 3.35 -0.65 22.56
CA TYR A 95 2.24 0.27 22.30
C TYR A 95 2.37 0.95 20.94
N GLU A 96 3.53 1.52 20.63
CA GLU A 96 3.79 2.17 19.33
C GLU A 96 3.71 1.18 18.17
N LYS A 97 4.18 -0.07 18.35
CA LYS A 97 4.03 -1.14 17.35
C LYS A 97 2.57 -1.46 17.05
N SER A 98 1.68 -1.38 18.04
CA SER A 98 0.24 -1.59 17.82
C SER A 98 -0.39 -0.49 16.96
N ILE A 99 0.12 0.74 17.07
CA ILE A 99 -0.29 1.87 16.23
C ILE A 99 0.30 1.71 14.82
N ALA A 100 1.60 1.39 14.74
CA ALA A 100 2.30 1.19 13.47
C ALA A 100 1.65 0.11 12.61
N PHE A 101 1.21 -1.00 13.21
CA PHE A 101 0.48 -2.07 12.55
C PHE A 101 -0.73 -1.56 11.74
N ILE A 102 -1.48 -0.60 12.30
CA ILE A 102 -2.63 -0.01 11.63
C ILE A 102 -2.21 1.08 10.63
N LEU A 103 -1.23 1.92 10.98
CA LEU A 103 -0.83 3.04 10.14
C LEU A 103 -0.10 2.61 8.87
N ARG A 104 0.73 1.57 8.92
CA ARG A 104 1.51 1.13 7.74
C ARG A 104 0.63 0.66 6.59
N SER A 105 -0.58 0.18 6.87
CA SER A 105 -1.57 -0.24 5.87
C SER A 105 -2.42 0.91 5.33
N SER A 106 -2.09 2.18 5.60
CA SER A 106 -2.86 3.34 5.13
C SER A 106 -2.95 3.44 3.59
N TYR A 107 -2.08 2.76 2.84
CA TYR A 107 -2.22 2.65 1.38
C TYR A 107 -3.54 1.97 0.95
N VAL A 108 -4.16 1.16 1.82
CA VAL A 108 -5.48 0.53 1.59
C VAL A 108 -6.59 1.57 1.47
N ASP A 109 -6.40 2.77 2.02
CA ASP A 109 -7.34 3.86 1.84
C ASP A 109 -7.41 4.31 0.37
N LEU A 110 -6.35 4.13 -0.43
CA LEU A 110 -6.40 4.38 -1.87
C LEU A 110 -7.40 3.47 -2.59
N ILE A 111 -7.47 2.19 -2.16
CA ILE A 111 -8.45 1.22 -2.69
C ILE A 111 -9.86 1.64 -2.31
N THR A 112 -10.05 2.02 -1.03
CA THR A 112 -11.34 2.46 -0.51
C THR A 112 -11.82 3.74 -1.22
N GLN A 113 -10.92 4.69 -1.46
CA GLN A 113 -11.23 5.95 -2.12
C GLN A 113 -11.41 5.80 -3.63
N ALA A 114 -10.71 4.88 -4.30
CA ALA A 114 -11.02 4.51 -5.68
C ALA A 114 -12.41 3.87 -5.78
N ALA A 115 -12.78 2.97 -4.85
CA ALA A 115 -14.11 2.39 -4.79
C ALA A 115 -15.21 3.42 -4.52
N LEU A 116 -14.93 4.47 -3.73
CA LEU A 116 -15.82 5.63 -3.56
C LEU A 116 -16.10 6.31 -4.89
N LEU A 117 -15.06 6.59 -5.67
CA LEU A 117 -15.18 7.26 -6.96
C LEU A 117 -15.91 6.40 -8.00
N CYS A 118 -15.80 5.06 -7.92
CA CYS A 118 -16.48 4.13 -8.82
C CYS A 118 -17.92 3.81 -8.40
N GLY A 119 -18.23 3.76 -7.10
CA GLY A 119 -19.47 3.15 -6.59
C GLY A 119 -20.17 3.89 -5.45
N GLY A 120 -19.65 5.04 -5.02
CA GLY A 120 -20.22 5.85 -3.94
C GLY A 120 -19.92 5.33 -2.53
N ASN A 121 -20.35 6.09 -1.52
CA ASN A 121 -19.89 5.93 -0.13
C ASN A 121 -20.18 4.55 0.49
N GLN A 122 -21.41 4.04 0.33
CA GLN A 122 -21.78 2.74 0.88
C GLN A 122 -20.95 1.61 0.27
N TRP A 123 -20.64 1.72 -1.03
CA TRP A 123 -19.80 0.75 -1.71
C TRP A 123 -18.36 0.83 -1.21
N ALA A 124 -17.82 2.04 -1.06
CA ALA A 124 -16.49 2.26 -0.49
C ALA A 124 -16.34 1.61 0.88
N SER A 125 -17.30 1.79 1.79
CA SER A 125 -17.25 1.17 3.12
C SER A 125 -17.20 -0.36 3.05
N LYS A 126 -17.98 -0.97 2.15
CA LYS A 126 -17.94 -2.43 1.94
C LYS A 126 -16.57 -2.87 1.42
N VAL A 127 -16.07 -2.21 0.38
CA VAL A 127 -14.76 -2.52 -0.21
C VAL A 127 -13.64 -2.33 0.79
N GLY A 128 -13.64 -1.23 1.54
CA GLY A 128 -12.62 -0.94 2.55
C GLY A 128 -12.57 -2.00 3.65
N SER A 129 -13.73 -2.50 4.10
CA SER A 129 -13.78 -3.61 5.06
C SER A 129 -13.17 -4.89 4.49
N GLU A 130 -13.50 -5.25 3.25
CA GLU A 130 -12.98 -6.46 2.59
C GLU A 130 -11.46 -6.34 2.33
N ALA A 131 -11.00 -5.18 1.85
CA ALA A 131 -9.57 -4.92 1.58
C ALA A 131 -8.73 -4.91 2.88
N ARG A 132 -9.24 -4.34 3.97
CA ARG A 132 -8.56 -4.37 5.28
C ARG A 132 -8.47 -5.78 5.84
N ALA A 133 -9.52 -6.60 5.69
CA ALA A 133 -9.48 -7.99 6.12
C ALA A 133 -8.38 -8.80 5.40
N ILE A 134 -8.17 -8.55 4.11
CA ILE A 134 -7.11 -9.22 3.33
C ILE A 134 -5.72 -8.71 3.76
N THR A 135 -5.54 -7.38 3.84
CA THR A 135 -4.24 -6.77 4.16
C THR A 135 -3.77 -6.99 5.60
N HIS A 136 -4.67 -7.26 6.55
CA HIS A 136 -4.31 -7.58 7.94
C HIS A 136 -4.45 -9.08 8.24
N SER A 137 -4.48 -9.92 7.21
CA SER A 137 -4.63 -11.37 7.36
C SER A 137 -3.47 -12.03 8.12
N GLU A 138 -2.30 -11.39 8.19
CA GLU A 138 -1.15 -11.84 9.00
C GLU A 138 -1.40 -11.74 10.51
N THR A 139 -2.43 -11.00 10.94
CA THR A 139 -2.74 -10.65 12.35
C THR A 139 -1.64 -9.83 13.02
N TYR A 140 -1.97 -9.25 14.18
CA TYR A 140 -0.99 -8.48 14.95
C TYR A 140 0.19 -9.36 15.44
N GLU A 141 -0.09 -10.60 15.84
CA GLU A 141 0.95 -11.53 16.29
C GLU A 141 1.93 -11.91 15.16
N GLY A 142 1.39 -12.17 13.96
CA GLY A 142 2.21 -12.45 12.78
C GLY A 142 3.07 -11.25 12.37
N TYR A 143 2.48 -10.06 12.40
CA TYR A 143 3.20 -8.81 12.16
C TYR A 143 4.38 -8.62 13.13
N LEU A 144 4.17 -8.81 14.43
CA LEU A 144 5.26 -8.69 15.42
C LEU A 144 6.40 -9.67 15.15
N LYS A 145 6.06 -10.91 14.76
CA LYS A 145 7.05 -11.92 14.39
C LYS A 145 7.85 -11.52 13.15
N ASN A 146 7.19 -10.97 12.12
CA ASN A 146 7.85 -10.50 10.91
C ASN A 146 8.78 -9.32 11.20
N LEU A 147 8.33 -8.36 12.00
CA LEU A 147 9.11 -7.20 12.40
C LEU A 147 10.41 -7.58 13.13
N ASP A 148 10.36 -8.60 14.01
CA ASP A 148 11.54 -9.11 14.68
C ASP A 148 12.51 -9.81 13.71
N LEU A 149 12.01 -10.55 12.72
CA LEU A 149 12.83 -11.17 11.68
C LEU A 149 13.55 -10.11 10.83
N GLU A 150 12.84 -9.07 10.40
CA GLU A 150 13.40 -7.95 9.64
C GLU A 150 14.50 -7.23 10.42
N LYS A 151 14.25 -6.95 11.71
CA LYS A 151 15.23 -6.31 12.60
C LYS A 151 16.52 -7.12 12.71
N ASN A 152 16.40 -8.44 12.80
CA ASN A 152 17.56 -9.35 12.85
C ASN A 152 18.31 -9.40 11.51
N ALA A 153 17.59 -9.42 10.39
CA ALA A 153 18.18 -9.37 9.05
C ALA A 153 18.99 -8.07 8.83
N ARG A 154 18.44 -6.91 9.18
CA ARG A 154 19.11 -5.60 9.06
C ARG A 154 20.37 -5.50 9.90
N THR A 155 20.35 -6.09 11.09
CA THR A 155 21.52 -6.08 12.00
C THR A 155 22.64 -6.99 11.49
N SER A 156 22.29 -8.08 10.81
CA SER A 156 23.25 -9.05 10.26
C SER A 156 23.95 -8.57 8.98
N GLN A 157 23.42 -7.54 8.31
CA GLN A 157 23.99 -6.94 7.10
C GLN A 157 24.89 -5.71 7.37
N LYS A 158 25.03 -5.29 8.63
CA LYS A 158 25.95 -4.21 9.06
C LYS A 158 27.30 -4.78 9.45
#